data_AF-A0A955FI38-F1
#
_entry.id   AF-A0A955FI38-F1
#
_cell.length_a   1.000
_cell.length_b   1.000
_cell.length_c   1.000
_cell.angle_alpha   90.00
_cell.angle_beta   90.00
_cell.angle_gamma   90.00
#
_symmetry.space_group_name_H-M   'P 1'
#
loop_
_entity.id
_entity.type
_entity.pdbx_description
1 polymer ?
#
loop_
_entity_poly.entity_id
_entity_poly.type
_entity_poly.pdbx_seq_one_letter_code
_entity_poly.pdbx_strand_id
1 'polypeptide(L)'
;MIIIGITGAIEHGKTSLAQAFLRQINPSIHTESSILIAEVANELNSHYLITRPKAFDQLSINAWLTDLPNIIRKTTGFNSDISAIRLNSKNSNNPDFDKLHEYLKLVSNNHSLITQPITPTNKEQYRTILQWLGSYVTKYVSSSLWYDNIIQQAKIAQDNGYKLFIVGGVRYPSDAQVIKQAGGIIIAIERPNIEHRDLNDPSEAFRSMVPADTTVMNDFSLGALDSIAQKIWNDILDDDLQKQYHASQTSTDYTAQSVIDLPERSVL
;
A
#
# COMPACT_ATOMS: atom_id res chain seq x y z
N MET A 1 8.54 -15.65 -11.93
CA MET A 1 7.61 -14.54 -11.66
C MET A 1 8.44 -13.32 -11.32
N ILE A 2 8.08 -12.14 -11.81
CA ILE A 2 8.72 -10.86 -11.47
C ILE A 2 7.95 -10.20 -10.33
N ILE A 3 8.66 -9.60 -9.38
CA ILE A 3 8.08 -8.82 -8.28
C ILE A 3 8.41 -7.34 -8.50
N ILE A 4 7.39 -6.48 -8.49
CA ILE A 4 7.56 -5.03 -8.63
C ILE A 4 7.04 -4.34 -7.37
N GLY A 5 7.90 -3.60 -6.68
CA GLY A 5 7.51 -2.65 -5.64
C GLY A 5 7.32 -1.25 -6.22
N ILE A 6 6.20 -0.59 -5.93
CA ILE A 6 5.92 0.77 -6.40
C ILE A 6 5.98 1.76 -5.23
N THR A 7 6.84 2.77 -5.38
CA THR A 7 6.94 3.92 -4.49
C THR A 7 6.64 5.23 -5.21
N GLY A 8 6.29 6.28 -4.48
CA GLY A 8 5.94 7.60 -5.04
C GLY A 8 5.08 8.40 -4.07
N ALA A 9 5.04 9.73 -4.21
CA ALA A 9 4.27 10.56 -3.28
C ALA A 9 2.77 10.37 -3.44
N ILE A 10 2.00 10.90 -2.48
CA ILE A 10 0.54 11.00 -2.61
C ILE A 10 0.20 11.70 -3.93
N GLU A 11 -0.84 11.22 -4.63
CA GLU A 11 -1.27 11.75 -5.94
C GLU A 11 -0.28 11.56 -7.12
N HIS A 12 0.87 10.89 -6.93
CA HIS A 12 1.84 10.67 -8.01
C HIS A 12 1.46 9.54 -8.99
N GLY A 13 0.34 8.84 -8.75
CA GLY A 13 -0.18 7.82 -9.67
C GLY A 13 0.30 6.39 -9.41
N LYS A 14 0.76 6.07 -8.18
CA LYS A 14 1.15 4.69 -7.79
C LYS A 14 0.09 3.65 -8.16
N THR A 15 -1.17 3.89 -7.77
CA THR A 15 -2.29 3.01 -8.09
C THR A 15 -2.54 2.95 -9.59
N SER A 16 -2.41 4.07 -10.31
CA SER A 16 -2.57 4.10 -11.76
C SER A 16 -1.52 3.27 -12.48
N LEU A 17 -0.25 3.33 -12.04
CA LEU A 17 0.84 2.51 -12.57
C LEU A 17 0.64 1.02 -12.26
N ALA A 18 0.25 0.67 -11.03
CA ALA A 18 -0.10 -0.71 -10.67
C ALA A 18 -1.21 -1.26 -11.59
N GLN A 19 -2.26 -0.46 -11.81
CA GLN A 19 -3.36 -0.84 -12.70
C GLN A 19 -2.94 -0.94 -14.17
N ALA A 20 -1.99 -0.13 -14.63
CA ALA A 20 -1.43 -0.26 -15.96
C ALA A 20 -0.72 -1.61 -16.14
N PHE A 21 0.15 -1.99 -15.20
CA PHE A 21 0.77 -3.32 -15.20
C PHE A 21 -0.26 -4.46 -15.19
N LEU A 22 -1.32 -4.36 -14.37
CA LEU A 22 -2.38 -5.37 -14.32
C LEU A 22 -3.12 -5.54 -15.66
N ARG A 23 -3.34 -4.45 -16.40
CA ARG A 23 -3.97 -4.49 -17.73
C ARG A 23 -3.07 -5.12 -18.79
N GLN A 24 -1.78 -4.85 -18.75
CA GLN A 24 -0.84 -5.26 -19.79
C GLN A 24 -0.30 -6.68 -19.60
N ILE A 25 -0.17 -7.15 -18.35
CA ILE A 25 0.51 -8.42 -18.05
C ILE A 25 -0.46 -9.37 -17.37
N ASN A 26 -0.67 -10.54 -17.98
CA ASN A 26 -1.58 -11.58 -17.49
C ASN A 26 -0.88 -12.97 -17.49
N PRO A 27 -0.99 -13.76 -16.41
CA PRO A 27 -1.56 -13.45 -15.08
C PRO A 27 -0.69 -12.52 -14.22
N SER A 28 -1.34 -11.56 -13.58
CA SER A 28 -0.74 -10.62 -12.62
C SER A 28 -1.64 -10.39 -11.41
N ILE A 29 -1.04 -9.97 -10.30
CA ILE A 29 -1.74 -9.66 -9.05
C ILE A 29 -1.12 -8.45 -8.37
N HIS A 30 -1.94 -7.70 -7.63
CA HIS A 30 -1.54 -6.51 -6.88
C HIS A 30 -1.95 -6.64 -5.41
N THR A 31 -1.03 -6.30 -4.51
CA THR A 31 -1.26 -6.24 -3.07
C THR A 31 -0.62 -4.98 -2.47
N GLU A 32 -1.03 -4.62 -1.26
CA GLU A 32 -0.47 -3.53 -0.47
C GLU A 32 -0.39 -3.97 0.99
N SER A 33 0.59 -3.47 1.74
CA SER A 33 0.68 -3.73 3.19
C SER A 33 -0.59 -3.27 3.93
N SER A 34 -1.29 -2.25 3.41
CA SER A 34 -2.53 -1.73 3.98
C SER A 34 -3.65 -2.77 4.07
N ILE A 35 -3.65 -3.80 3.20
CA ILE A 35 -4.63 -4.89 3.22
C ILE A 35 -4.42 -5.76 4.46
N LEU A 36 -3.18 -6.22 4.70
CA LEU A 36 -2.85 -7.04 5.85
C LEU A 36 -2.99 -6.27 7.18
N ILE A 37 -2.62 -4.98 7.18
CA ILE A 37 -2.83 -4.10 8.35
C ILE A 37 -4.33 -3.95 8.65
N ALA A 38 -5.18 -3.85 7.62
CA ALA A 38 -6.63 -3.80 7.78
C ALA A 38 -7.20 -5.10 8.36
N GLU A 39 -6.67 -6.26 8.00
CA GLU A 39 -7.06 -7.54 8.62
C GLU A 39 -6.72 -7.59 10.11
N VAL A 40 -5.52 -7.14 10.49
CA VAL A 40 -5.13 -7.00 11.91
C VAL A 40 -6.06 -6.02 12.64
N ALA A 41 -6.38 -4.88 12.01
CA ALA A 41 -7.28 -3.88 12.58
C ALA A 41 -8.71 -4.41 12.75
N ASN A 42 -9.22 -5.18 11.78
CA ASN A 42 -10.54 -5.81 11.84
C ASN A 42 -10.62 -6.80 13.02
N GLU A 43 -9.62 -7.66 13.17
CA GLU A 43 -9.57 -8.60 14.29
C GLU A 43 -9.47 -7.84 15.62
N LEU A 44 -8.61 -6.80 15.71
CA LEU A 44 -8.50 -5.97 16.92
C LEU A 44 -9.83 -5.27 17.28
N ASN A 45 -10.56 -4.77 16.27
CA ASN A 45 -11.87 -4.13 16.47
C ASN A 45 -12.93 -5.10 16.97
N SER A 46 -12.85 -6.40 16.65
CA SER A 46 -13.77 -7.40 17.21
C SER A 46 -13.70 -7.50 18.73
N HIS A 47 -12.56 -7.14 19.34
CA HIS A 47 -12.36 -7.09 20.80
C HIS A 47 -12.77 -5.74 21.42
N TYR A 48 -13.13 -4.74 20.61
CA TYR A 48 -13.46 -3.39 21.09
C TYR A 48 -14.70 -3.40 22.00
N LEU A 49 -15.75 -4.15 21.64
CA LEU A 49 -17.00 -4.16 22.39
C LEU A 49 -16.87 -4.78 23.79
N ILE A 50 -15.86 -5.61 24.00
CA ILE A 50 -15.54 -6.28 25.27
C ILE A 50 -14.87 -5.29 26.23
N THR A 51 -13.88 -4.56 25.75
CA THR A 51 -13.00 -3.71 26.58
C THR A 51 -13.41 -2.25 26.61
N ARG A 52 -14.15 -1.79 25.57
CA ARG A 52 -14.67 -0.42 25.38
C ARG A 52 -13.60 0.64 25.69
N PRO A 53 -12.43 0.57 25.02
CA PRO A 53 -11.32 1.48 25.30
C PRO A 53 -11.74 2.93 25.07
N LYS A 54 -11.25 3.83 25.93
CA LYS A 54 -11.48 5.27 25.80
C LYS A 54 -10.17 5.98 25.48
N ALA A 55 -10.25 7.02 24.66
CA ALA A 55 -9.09 7.86 24.39
C ALA A 55 -8.49 8.37 25.71
N PHE A 56 -7.17 8.29 25.84
CA PHE A 56 -6.38 8.66 27.02
C PHE A 56 -6.64 7.85 28.31
N ASP A 57 -7.50 6.83 28.28
CA ASP A 57 -7.67 5.89 29.39
C ASP A 57 -6.70 4.71 29.23
N GLN A 58 -5.51 4.86 29.82
CA GLN A 58 -4.42 3.89 29.73
C GLN A 58 -4.85 2.47 30.10
N LEU A 59 -5.67 2.29 31.15
CA LEU A 59 -6.06 0.96 31.62
C LEU A 59 -6.97 0.28 30.58
N SER A 60 -7.97 1.00 30.09
CA SER A 60 -8.90 0.47 29.08
C SER A 60 -8.19 0.15 27.75
N ILE A 61 -7.23 1.00 27.35
CA ILE A 61 -6.46 0.78 26.13
C ILE A 61 -5.53 -0.42 26.29
N ASN A 62 -4.81 -0.53 27.41
CA ASN A 62 -3.94 -1.68 27.65
C ASN A 62 -4.72 -3.00 27.71
N ALA A 63 -5.94 -2.98 28.26
CA ALA A 63 -6.83 -4.14 28.22
C ALA A 63 -7.19 -4.51 26.78
N TRP A 64 -7.56 -3.54 25.94
CA TRP A 64 -7.88 -3.77 24.53
C TRP A 64 -6.67 -4.28 23.71
N LEU A 65 -5.47 -3.74 23.96
CA LEU A 65 -4.25 -4.12 23.23
C LEU A 65 -3.63 -5.43 23.70
N THR A 66 -4.15 -6.05 24.76
CA THR A 66 -3.58 -7.28 25.33
C THR A 66 -3.51 -8.43 24.32
N ASP A 67 -4.51 -8.54 23.43
CA ASP A 67 -4.58 -9.60 22.43
C ASP A 67 -3.83 -9.25 21.13
N LEU A 68 -3.41 -8.00 20.94
CA LEU A 68 -2.80 -7.53 19.68
C LEU A 68 -1.56 -8.35 19.26
N PRO A 69 -0.62 -8.72 20.15
CA PRO A 69 0.47 -9.63 19.80
C PRO A 69 0.00 -10.96 19.20
N ASN A 70 -1.06 -11.56 19.76
CA ASN A 70 -1.60 -12.84 19.27
C ASN A 70 -2.30 -12.65 17.92
N ILE A 71 -3.06 -11.56 17.78
CA ILE A 71 -3.73 -11.19 16.53
C ILE A 71 -2.70 -11.04 15.41
N ILE A 72 -1.63 -10.28 15.63
CA ILE A 72 -0.57 -10.09 14.64
C ILE A 72 0.01 -11.45 14.21
N ARG A 73 0.37 -12.34 15.16
CA ARG A 73 0.93 -13.66 14.81
C ARG A 73 -0.04 -14.51 14.00
N LYS A 74 -1.32 -14.56 14.41
CA LYS A 74 -2.37 -15.35 13.74
C LYS A 74 -2.64 -14.84 12.32
N THR A 75 -2.77 -13.53 12.14
CA THR A 75 -3.10 -12.92 10.85
C THR A 75 -1.91 -12.94 9.88
N THR A 76 -0.69 -12.72 10.38
CA THR A 76 0.50 -12.56 9.51
C THR A 76 1.35 -13.82 9.38
N GLY A 77 1.15 -14.83 10.24
CA GLY A 77 2.03 -15.99 10.33
C GLY A 77 3.40 -15.67 10.93
N PHE A 78 3.57 -14.51 11.59
CA PHE A 78 4.82 -14.11 12.20
C PHE A 78 5.17 -15.03 13.37
N ASN A 79 6.30 -15.74 13.26
CA ASN A 79 6.67 -16.83 14.17
C ASN A 79 7.53 -16.39 15.38
N SER A 80 7.93 -15.13 15.45
CA SER A 80 8.73 -14.64 16.58
C SER A 80 7.86 -14.11 17.71
N ASP A 81 8.42 -14.11 18.92
CA ASP A 81 7.75 -13.53 20.09
C ASP A 81 7.56 -12.02 19.91
N ILE A 82 6.34 -11.56 20.15
CA ILE A 82 5.98 -10.14 20.15
C ILE A 82 5.80 -9.72 21.60
N SER A 83 6.62 -8.77 22.05
CA SER A 83 6.49 -8.18 23.38
C SER A 83 5.11 -7.55 23.58
N ALA A 84 4.63 -7.51 24.82
CA ALA A 84 3.35 -6.91 25.13
C ALA A 84 3.29 -5.44 24.67
N ILE A 85 2.27 -5.10 23.88
CA ILE A 85 2.03 -3.75 23.39
C ILE A 85 1.21 -3.00 24.44
N ARG A 86 1.81 -2.03 25.13
CA ARG A 86 1.18 -1.32 26.25
C ARG A 86 1.63 0.13 26.31
N LEU A 87 0.71 1.01 26.71
CA LEU A 87 0.98 2.37 27.13
C LEU A 87 1.62 2.34 28.53
N ASN A 88 2.75 3.02 28.67
CA ASN A 88 3.48 3.15 29.93
C ASN A 88 3.14 4.49 30.62
N SER A 89 2.88 4.44 31.93
CA SER A 89 2.39 5.58 32.73
C SER A 89 3.38 6.75 32.87
N LYS A 90 4.65 6.55 32.53
CA LYS A 90 5.67 7.61 32.58
C LYS A 90 5.53 8.63 31.43
N ASN A 91 4.83 8.28 30.35
CA ASN A 91 4.67 9.10 29.15
C ASN A 91 3.19 9.17 28.76
N SER A 92 2.38 9.92 29.50
CA SER A 92 0.99 10.24 29.12
C SER A 92 0.90 10.96 27.76
N ASN A 93 2.00 11.55 27.30
CA ASN A 93 2.21 12.06 25.94
C ASN A 93 3.25 11.19 25.21
N ASN A 94 2.89 9.96 24.83
CA ASN A 94 3.72 9.18 23.92
C ASN A 94 3.25 9.42 22.47
N PRO A 95 4.02 10.13 21.63
CA PRO A 95 3.61 10.44 20.26
C PRO A 95 3.37 9.19 19.40
N ASP A 96 3.96 8.04 19.76
CA ASP A 96 3.71 6.77 19.07
C ASP A 96 2.27 6.25 19.25
N PHE A 97 1.48 6.82 20.16
CA PHE A 97 0.08 6.48 20.41
C PHE A 97 -0.90 7.59 20.00
N ASP A 98 -0.44 8.71 19.47
CA ASP A 98 -1.31 9.83 19.09
C ASP A 98 -2.38 9.40 18.07
N LYS A 99 -1.96 8.66 17.03
CA LYS A 99 -2.89 8.11 16.03
C LYS A 99 -3.86 7.08 16.62
N LEU A 100 -3.47 6.32 17.64
CA LEU A 100 -4.40 5.45 18.37
C LEU A 100 -5.43 6.28 19.13
N HIS A 101 -5.01 7.35 19.82
CA HIS A 101 -5.92 8.24 20.53
C HIS A 101 -6.87 8.98 19.58
N GLU A 102 -6.39 9.43 18.42
CA GLU A 102 -7.23 9.99 17.36
C GLU A 102 -8.28 8.97 16.90
N TYR A 103 -7.90 7.71 16.67
CA TYR A 103 -8.83 6.65 16.31
C TYR A 103 -9.89 6.41 17.39
N LEU A 104 -9.50 6.33 18.67
CA LEU A 104 -10.45 6.12 19.76
C LEU A 104 -11.45 7.28 19.91
N LYS A 105 -11.02 8.53 19.68
CA LYS A 105 -11.92 9.70 19.60
C LYS A 105 -12.86 9.62 18.40
N LEU A 106 -12.38 9.13 17.27
CA LEU A 106 -13.19 8.97 16.08
C LEU A 106 -14.29 7.92 16.31
N VAL A 107 -13.93 6.77 16.87
CA VAL A 107 -14.89 5.69 17.19
C VAL A 107 -15.92 6.12 18.23
N SER A 108 -15.54 6.93 19.23
CA SER A 108 -16.50 7.42 20.22
C SER A 108 -17.61 8.30 19.62
N ASN A 109 -17.34 8.92 18.46
CA ASN A 109 -18.31 9.72 17.72
C ASN A 109 -18.95 8.96 16.55
N ASN A 110 -18.34 7.85 16.13
CA ASN A 110 -18.80 7.03 15.02
C ASN A 110 -18.61 5.53 15.30
N HIS A 111 -19.58 4.95 16.00
CA HIS A 111 -19.56 3.54 16.40
C HIS A 111 -19.65 2.55 15.22
N SER A 112 -20.01 2.98 14.00
CA SER A 112 -20.02 2.06 12.85
C SER A 112 -18.61 1.59 12.49
N LEU A 113 -17.57 2.35 12.86
CA LEU A 113 -16.19 2.01 12.56
C LEU A 113 -15.69 0.75 13.28
N ILE A 114 -16.30 0.33 14.38
CA ILE A 114 -15.90 -0.92 15.06
C ILE A 114 -16.71 -2.13 14.62
N THR A 115 -17.82 -1.93 13.89
CA THR A 115 -18.70 -3.01 13.45
C THR A 115 -18.59 -3.29 11.95
N GLN A 116 -18.16 -2.30 11.16
CA GLN A 116 -17.95 -2.48 9.72
C GLN A 116 -16.53 -2.99 9.44
N PRO A 117 -16.38 -4.00 8.56
CA PRO A 117 -15.08 -4.43 8.12
C PRO A 117 -14.40 -3.34 7.30
N ILE A 118 -13.10 -3.20 7.49
CA ILE A 118 -12.24 -2.34 6.68
C ILE A 118 -12.06 -2.99 5.31
N THR A 119 -12.37 -2.24 4.26
CA THR A 119 -12.30 -2.63 2.86
C THR A 119 -11.51 -1.58 2.05
N PRO A 120 -11.07 -1.89 0.82
CA PRO A 120 -10.41 -0.90 -0.03
C PRO A 120 -11.23 0.38 -0.27
N THR A 121 -12.57 0.31 -0.20
CA THR A 121 -13.46 1.45 -0.47
C THR A 121 -13.67 2.35 0.75
N ASN A 122 -13.59 1.82 1.98
CA ASN A 122 -13.78 2.61 3.20
C ASN A 122 -12.49 2.87 3.99
N LYS A 123 -11.34 2.30 3.59
CA LYS A 123 -10.08 2.34 4.36
C LYS A 123 -9.62 3.72 4.80
N GLU A 124 -9.92 4.78 4.04
CA GLU A 124 -9.55 6.15 4.42
C GLU A 124 -10.27 6.63 5.70
N GLN A 125 -11.45 6.10 6.02
CA GLN A 125 -12.15 6.37 7.29
C GLN A 125 -11.40 5.79 8.50
N TYR A 126 -10.52 4.82 8.25
CA TYR A 126 -9.73 4.09 9.25
C TYR A 126 -8.26 4.51 9.24
N ARG A 127 -7.91 5.58 8.52
CA ARG A 127 -6.53 5.99 8.29
C ARG A 127 -5.70 6.07 9.58
N THR A 128 -6.28 6.57 10.66
CA THR A 128 -5.59 6.74 11.95
C THR A 128 -5.18 5.40 12.58
N ILE A 129 -6.07 4.39 12.64
CA ILE A 129 -5.71 3.07 13.16
C ILE A 129 -4.74 2.33 12.24
N LEU A 130 -4.91 2.44 10.92
CA LEU A 130 -4.03 1.80 9.95
C LEU A 130 -2.61 2.41 10.00
N GLN A 131 -2.50 3.73 10.10
CA GLN A 131 -1.22 4.42 10.28
C GLN A 131 -0.56 4.04 11.61
N TRP A 132 -1.34 3.99 12.70
CA TRP A 132 -0.81 3.59 14.00
C TRP A 132 -0.28 2.14 13.98
N LEU A 133 -1.08 1.16 13.56
CA LEU A 133 -0.66 -0.23 13.49
C LEU A 133 0.56 -0.40 12.58
N GLY A 134 0.51 0.17 11.37
CA GLY A 134 1.58 0.07 10.41
C GLY A 134 2.90 0.60 10.96
N SER A 135 2.90 1.82 11.51
CA SER A 135 4.11 2.47 12.04
C SER A 135 4.60 1.85 13.35
N TYR A 136 3.71 1.56 14.30
CA TYR A 136 4.07 1.00 15.59
C TYR A 136 4.70 -0.39 15.45
N VAL A 137 4.08 -1.28 14.66
CA VAL A 137 4.63 -2.63 14.42
C VAL A 137 5.98 -2.54 13.71
N THR A 138 6.12 -1.69 12.70
CA THR A 138 7.40 -1.50 11.98
C THR A 138 8.50 -1.01 12.91
N LYS A 139 8.18 -0.09 13.83
CA LYS A 139 9.17 0.54 14.72
C LYS A 139 9.54 -0.32 15.93
N TYR A 140 8.58 -1.04 16.51
CA TYR A 140 8.74 -1.68 17.83
C TYR A 140 8.62 -3.20 17.83
N VAL A 141 8.10 -3.80 16.76
CA VAL A 141 7.91 -5.26 16.66
C VAL A 141 8.88 -5.84 15.64
N SER A 142 8.78 -5.44 14.39
CA SER A 142 9.70 -5.84 13.33
C SER A 142 9.55 -4.92 12.13
N SER A 143 10.68 -4.43 11.61
CA SER A 143 10.75 -3.55 10.45
C SER A 143 10.39 -4.24 9.12
N SER A 144 10.32 -5.57 9.10
CA SER A 144 10.06 -6.36 7.88
C SER A 144 8.73 -7.10 7.91
N LEU A 145 8.06 -7.20 9.07
CA LEU A 145 6.91 -8.09 9.29
C LEU A 145 5.84 -8.03 8.18
N TRP A 146 5.44 -6.83 7.79
CA TRP A 146 4.42 -6.65 6.75
C TRP A 146 4.90 -7.15 5.39
N TYR A 147 6.17 -6.92 5.05
CA TYR A 147 6.73 -7.28 3.75
C TYR A 147 7.18 -8.74 3.69
N ASP A 148 7.59 -9.34 4.81
CA ASP A 148 7.86 -10.78 4.87
C ASP A 148 6.61 -11.59 4.49
N ASN A 149 5.44 -11.18 4.99
CA ASN A 149 4.17 -11.78 4.60
C ASN A 149 3.84 -11.53 3.11
N ILE A 150 4.06 -10.30 2.61
CA ILE A 150 3.86 -9.99 1.19
C ILE A 150 4.73 -10.87 0.29
N ILE A 151 6.00 -11.12 0.66
CA ILE A 151 6.89 -12.01 -0.09
C ILE A 151 6.43 -13.47 0.01
N GLN A 152 5.85 -13.90 1.12
CA GLN A 152 5.19 -15.20 1.20
C GLN A 152 4.01 -15.31 0.23
N GLN A 153 3.17 -14.27 0.15
CA GLN A 153 2.07 -14.21 -0.83
C GLN A 153 2.60 -14.23 -2.27
N ALA A 154 3.74 -13.57 -2.54
CA ALA A 154 4.40 -13.61 -3.83
C ALA A 154 4.83 -15.04 -4.22
N LYS A 155 5.39 -15.82 -3.28
CA LYS A 155 5.74 -17.23 -3.52
C LYS A 155 4.49 -18.07 -3.85
N ILE A 156 3.41 -17.89 -3.09
CA ILE A 156 2.13 -18.58 -3.36
C ILE A 156 1.58 -18.20 -4.74
N ALA A 157 1.66 -16.92 -5.13
CA ALA A 157 1.24 -16.47 -6.46
C ALA A 157 2.12 -17.10 -7.56
N GLN A 158 3.42 -17.19 -7.35
CA GLN A 158 4.33 -17.86 -8.29
C GLN A 158 3.95 -19.34 -8.48
N ASP A 159 3.67 -20.06 -7.40
CA ASP A 159 3.25 -21.47 -7.44
C ASP A 159 1.91 -21.65 -8.18
N ASN A 160 1.05 -20.62 -8.15
CA ASN A 160 -0.20 -20.55 -8.90
C ASN A 160 -0.04 -20.03 -10.35
N GLY A 161 1.19 -19.89 -10.84
CA GLY A 161 1.47 -19.54 -12.24
C GLY A 161 1.39 -18.06 -12.58
N TYR A 162 1.33 -17.16 -11.59
CA TYR A 162 1.37 -15.71 -11.85
C TYR A 162 2.72 -15.30 -12.45
N LYS A 163 2.68 -14.41 -13.44
CA LYS A 163 3.89 -13.86 -14.10
C LYS A 163 4.42 -12.63 -13.38
N LEU A 164 3.52 -11.81 -12.85
CA LEU A 164 3.84 -10.54 -12.20
C LEU A 164 3.12 -10.41 -10.85
N PHE A 165 3.88 -10.00 -9.83
CA PHE A 165 3.38 -9.66 -8.50
C PHE A 165 3.73 -8.21 -8.17
N ILE A 166 2.71 -7.38 -7.97
CA ILE A 166 2.87 -5.94 -7.74
C ILE A 166 2.62 -5.63 -6.27
N VAL A 167 3.55 -4.93 -5.64
CA VAL A 167 3.47 -4.44 -4.27
C VAL A 167 3.33 -2.92 -4.30
N GLY A 168 2.12 -2.43 -4.06
CA GLY A 168 1.84 -1.00 -3.98
C GLY A 168 2.22 -0.41 -2.63
N GLY A 169 2.67 0.85 -2.65
CA GLY A 169 2.83 1.64 -1.43
C GLY A 169 4.08 1.30 -0.61
N VAL A 170 5.21 1.08 -1.28
CA VAL A 170 6.53 0.96 -0.64
C VAL A 170 6.92 2.31 -0.03
N ARG A 171 7.06 2.37 1.31
CA ARG A 171 7.24 3.63 2.06
C ARG A 171 8.59 3.73 2.76
N TYR A 172 9.16 2.62 3.18
CA TYR A 172 10.43 2.61 3.92
C TYR A 172 11.55 1.95 3.13
N PRO A 173 12.82 2.34 3.34
CA PRO A 173 13.96 1.64 2.75
C PRO A 173 14.01 0.15 3.13
N SER A 174 13.56 -0.21 4.34
CA SER A 174 13.44 -1.61 4.78
C SER A 174 12.44 -2.41 3.95
N ASP A 175 11.31 -1.80 3.56
CA ASP A 175 10.31 -2.43 2.68
C ASP A 175 10.94 -2.80 1.33
N ALA A 176 11.64 -1.83 0.73
CA ALA A 176 12.33 -2.02 -0.53
C ALA A 176 13.45 -3.07 -0.43
N GLN A 177 14.17 -3.11 0.68
CA GLN A 177 15.20 -4.11 0.93
C GLN A 177 14.61 -5.53 0.92
N VAL A 178 13.47 -5.75 1.58
CA VAL A 178 12.80 -7.07 1.60
C VAL A 178 12.39 -7.49 0.19
N ILE A 179 11.83 -6.58 -0.61
CA ILE A 179 11.47 -6.85 -2.02
C ILE A 179 12.72 -7.18 -2.85
N LYS A 180 13.79 -6.40 -2.72
CA LYS A 180 15.05 -6.62 -3.46
C LYS A 180 15.72 -7.94 -3.08
N GLN A 181 15.70 -8.32 -1.80
CA GLN A 181 16.20 -9.61 -1.33
C GLN A 181 15.42 -10.79 -1.92
N ALA A 182 14.15 -10.59 -2.28
CA ALA A 182 13.33 -11.56 -3.00
C ALA A 182 13.54 -11.53 -4.54
N GLY A 183 14.53 -10.78 -5.04
CA GLY A 183 14.78 -10.60 -6.47
C GLY A 183 13.80 -9.63 -7.16
N GLY A 184 13.07 -8.83 -6.39
CA GLY A 184 12.14 -7.83 -6.91
C GLY A 184 12.81 -6.52 -7.29
N ILE A 185 12.09 -5.70 -8.05
CA ILE A 185 12.51 -4.42 -8.59
C ILE A 185 11.67 -3.31 -7.96
N ILE A 186 12.29 -2.18 -7.61
CA ILE A 186 11.62 -1.00 -7.07
C ILE A 186 11.48 0.06 -8.14
N ILE A 187 10.23 0.45 -8.41
CA ILE A 187 9.87 1.49 -9.37
C ILE A 187 9.36 2.71 -8.59
N ALA A 188 10.04 3.84 -8.73
CA ALA A 188 9.52 5.12 -8.28
C ALA A 188 8.60 5.73 -9.34
N ILE A 189 7.54 6.42 -8.92
CA ILE A 189 6.74 7.27 -9.80
C ILE A 189 6.72 8.71 -9.27
N GLU A 190 7.04 9.64 -10.16
CA GLU A 190 7.16 11.06 -9.86
C GLU A 190 6.29 11.89 -10.80
N ARG A 191 5.66 12.95 -10.27
CA ARG A 191 4.94 13.94 -11.07
C ARG A 191 5.68 15.27 -10.92
N PRO A 192 6.45 15.71 -11.93
CA PRO A 192 7.31 16.89 -11.80
C PRO A 192 6.52 18.19 -11.54
N ASN A 193 5.23 18.23 -11.86
CA ASN A 193 4.37 19.41 -11.71
C ASN A 193 3.49 19.39 -10.44
N ILE A 194 3.66 18.42 -9.54
CA ILE A 194 2.93 18.38 -8.26
C ILE A 194 3.91 18.67 -7.14
N GLU A 195 3.71 19.78 -6.44
CA GLU A 195 4.45 20.09 -5.22
C GLU A 195 4.26 18.98 -4.19
N HIS A 196 5.35 18.58 -3.53
CA HIS A 196 5.33 17.59 -2.46
C HIS A 196 4.42 18.07 -1.32
N ARG A 197 3.18 17.53 -1.26
CA ARG A 197 2.26 17.82 -0.17
C ARG A 197 2.56 16.94 1.04
N ASP A 198 2.66 17.62 2.18
CA ASP A 198 2.74 17.10 3.55
C ASP A 198 4.07 16.45 3.99
N LEU A 199 5.10 17.29 4.16
CA LEU A 199 6.40 16.90 4.76
C LEU A 199 6.30 16.50 6.24
N ASN A 200 5.13 16.66 6.88
CA ASN A 200 4.95 16.35 8.30
C ASN A 200 4.48 14.90 8.56
N ASP A 201 4.12 14.12 7.52
CA ASP A 201 3.88 12.68 7.65
C ASP A 201 5.23 11.93 7.62
N PRO A 202 5.65 11.24 8.69
CA PRO A 202 6.92 10.51 8.73
C PRO A 202 7.07 9.52 7.58
N SER A 203 5.96 8.93 7.11
CA SER A 203 5.97 7.99 6.00
C SER A 203 6.24 8.64 4.63
N GLU A 204 6.03 9.96 4.50
CA GLU A 204 6.44 10.72 3.31
C GLU A 204 7.93 11.12 3.38
N ALA A 205 8.46 11.39 4.58
CA ALA A 205 9.88 11.72 4.78
C ALA A 205 10.82 10.53 4.52
N PHE A 206 10.46 9.31 4.94
CA PHE A 206 11.26 8.12 4.66
C PHE A 206 11.17 7.64 3.21
N ARG A 207 10.08 8.01 2.50
CA ARG A 207 9.87 7.60 1.11
C ARG A 207 10.98 8.09 0.19
N SER A 208 11.43 9.34 0.33
CA SER A 208 12.51 9.87 -0.51
C SER A 208 13.84 9.12 -0.34
N MET A 209 13.97 8.30 0.71
CA MET A 209 15.13 7.45 0.96
C MET A 209 14.99 6.06 0.36
N VAL A 210 13.84 5.71 -0.24
CA VAL A 210 13.61 4.40 -0.86
C VAL A 210 14.47 4.27 -2.13
N PRO A 211 15.41 3.31 -2.21
CA PRO A 211 16.30 3.19 -3.35
C PRO A 211 15.58 2.51 -4.52
N ALA A 212 15.10 3.31 -5.47
CA ALA A 212 14.49 2.83 -6.70
C ALA A 212 15.51 2.34 -7.73
N ASP A 213 15.17 1.29 -8.48
CA ASP A 213 15.96 0.77 -9.59
C ASP A 213 15.68 1.54 -10.88
N THR A 214 14.44 2.03 -11.02
CA THR A 214 14.00 2.92 -12.10
C THR A 214 12.97 3.93 -11.61
N THR A 215 12.82 5.03 -12.34
CA THR A 215 11.82 6.08 -12.07
C THR A 215 10.94 6.34 -13.29
N VAL A 216 9.63 6.35 -13.08
CA VAL A 216 8.63 6.77 -14.07
C VAL A 216 8.29 8.24 -13.82
N MET A 217 8.63 9.10 -14.77
CA MET A 217 8.17 10.47 -14.82
C MET A 217 6.76 10.49 -15.44
N ASN A 218 5.77 10.83 -14.62
CA ASN A 218 4.35 10.84 -14.96
C ASN A 218 3.88 12.28 -15.17
N ASP A 219 4.07 12.78 -16.37
CA ASP A 219 3.73 14.14 -16.79
C ASP A 219 2.38 14.24 -17.51
N PHE A 220 1.72 13.12 -17.85
CA PHE A 220 0.49 13.12 -18.67
C PHE A 220 -0.58 12.06 -18.28
N SER A 221 -1.34 11.58 -19.27
CA SER A 221 -2.61 10.85 -19.13
C SER A 221 -2.41 9.38 -18.75
N LEU A 222 -3.49 8.74 -18.28
CA LEU A 222 -3.50 7.31 -17.92
C LEU A 222 -3.09 6.38 -19.08
N GLY A 223 -3.34 6.76 -20.33
CA GLY A 223 -2.97 5.94 -21.50
C GLY A 223 -1.47 5.83 -21.71
N ALA A 224 -0.70 6.87 -21.38
CA ALA A 224 0.75 6.83 -21.46
C ALA A 224 1.36 5.84 -20.44
N LEU A 225 0.69 5.62 -19.30
CA LEU A 225 1.15 4.65 -18.31
C LEU A 225 1.03 3.20 -18.79
N ASP A 226 0.08 2.88 -19.67
CA ASP A 226 -0.05 1.52 -20.23
C ASP A 226 1.11 1.19 -21.15
N SER A 227 1.47 2.09 -22.07
CA SER A 227 2.64 1.93 -22.94
C SER A 227 3.94 1.83 -22.13
N ILE A 228 4.07 2.64 -21.07
CA ILE A 228 5.23 2.59 -20.19
C ILE A 228 5.29 1.31 -19.35
N ALA A 229 4.17 0.82 -18.82
CA ALA A 229 4.13 -0.46 -18.11
C ALA A 229 4.57 -1.62 -19.02
N GLN A 230 4.09 -1.64 -20.28
CA GLN A 230 4.52 -2.65 -21.26
C GLN A 230 6.00 -2.52 -21.62
N LYS A 231 6.50 -1.29 -21.80
CA LYS A 231 7.91 -1.06 -22.09
C LYS A 231 8.80 -1.53 -20.95
N ILE A 232 8.51 -1.10 -19.72
CA ILE A 232 9.22 -1.54 -18.51
C ILE A 232 9.22 -3.05 -18.42
N TRP A 233 8.08 -3.70 -18.67
CA TRP A 233 7.99 -5.15 -18.63
C TRP A 233 8.93 -5.83 -19.63
N ASN A 234 8.97 -5.36 -20.88
CA ASN A 234 9.88 -5.91 -21.89
C ASN A 234 11.34 -5.69 -21.49
N ASP A 235 11.68 -4.48 -21.07
CA ASP A 235 13.04 -4.13 -20.64
C ASP A 235 13.50 -4.98 -19.43
N ILE A 236 12.59 -5.34 -18.51
CA ILE A 236 12.89 -6.29 -17.41
C ILE A 236 13.18 -7.69 -17.96
N LEU A 237 12.40 -8.17 -18.94
CA LEU A 237 12.60 -9.50 -19.54
C LEU A 237 13.90 -9.58 -20.33
N ASP A 238 14.32 -8.48 -20.93
CA ASP A 238 15.52 -8.37 -21.76
C ASP A 238 16.79 -7.99 -20.95
N ASP A 239 16.68 -7.85 -19.62
CA ASP A 239 17.74 -7.39 -18.71
C ASP A 239 18.34 -6.02 -19.10
N ASP A 240 17.50 -5.13 -19.65
CA ASP A 240 17.84 -3.77 -20.12
C ASP A 240 16.98 -2.69 -19.42
N LEU A 241 16.74 -2.87 -18.12
CA LEU A 241 15.94 -1.93 -17.33
C LEU A 241 16.58 -0.53 -17.32
N GLN A 242 15.88 0.44 -17.89
CA GLN A 242 16.35 1.82 -17.94
C GLN A 242 16.25 2.49 -16.57
N LYS A 243 17.16 3.44 -16.29
CA LYS A 243 17.10 4.22 -15.05
C LYS A 243 15.89 5.14 -14.96
N GLN A 244 15.34 5.55 -16.10
CA GLN A 244 14.23 6.48 -16.15
C GLN A 244 13.33 6.19 -17.36
N TYR A 245 12.02 6.28 -17.14
CA TYR A 245 10.98 6.22 -18.15
C TYR A 245 10.15 7.49 -18.12
N HIS A 246 9.72 7.96 -19.28
CA HIS A 246 8.86 9.14 -19.42
C HIS A 246 7.52 8.73 -19.99
N ALA A 247 6.44 8.95 -19.23
CA ALA A 247 5.08 8.76 -19.70
C ALA A 247 4.61 9.95 -20.55
N SER A 248 5.44 10.36 -21.52
CA SER A 248 5.11 11.38 -22.50
C SER A 248 4.20 10.81 -23.59
N GLN A 249 3.35 11.65 -24.21
CA GLN A 249 2.62 11.27 -25.42
C GLN A 249 3.58 10.68 -26.46
N THR A 250 3.60 9.37 -26.63
CA THR A 250 4.08 8.79 -27.89
C THR A 250 3.04 9.13 -28.94
N SER A 251 3.43 10.03 -29.84
CA SER A 251 2.78 10.35 -31.10
C SER A 251 2.62 9.09 -31.96
N THR A 252 1.56 8.33 -31.70
CA THR A 252 1.01 7.35 -32.63
C THR A 252 -0.48 7.27 -32.37
N ASP A 253 -1.17 8.38 -32.70
CA ASP A 253 -2.52 8.27 -33.21
C ASP A 253 -2.40 7.47 -34.52
N TYR A 254 -2.58 6.15 -34.40
CA TYR A 254 -3.03 5.36 -35.53
C TYR A 254 -4.32 6.02 -36.01
N THR A 255 -4.20 6.64 -37.18
CA THR A 255 -5.27 7.15 -38.03
C THR A 255 -6.62 6.54 -37.67
N ALA A 256 -7.50 7.38 -37.11
CA ALA A 256 -8.93 7.24 -37.28
C ALA A 256 -9.22 7.31 -38.78
N GLN A 257 -9.10 6.17 -39.47
CA GLN A 257 -9.59 6.00 -40.82
C GLN A 257 -11.05 5.56 -40.74
N SER A 258 -11.90 6.50 -41.16
CA SER A 258 -13.25 6.30 -41.69
C SER A 258 -14.25 5.60 -40.77
N VAL A 259 -14.92 6.40 -39.94
CA VAL A 259 -16.35 6.20 -39.70
C VAL A 259 -17.03 6.30 -41.07
N ILE A 260 -17.45 5.15 -41.60
CA ILE A 260 -18.37 5.09 -42.72
C ILE A 260 -19.73 5.51 -42.18
N ASP A 261 -20.24 6.62 -42.72
CA ASP A 261 -21.65 7.04 -42.63
C ASP A 261 -22.58 5.85 -42.85
N LEU A 262 -23.35 5.48 -41.82
CA LEU A 262 -24.56 4.70 -41.99
C LEU A 262 -25.74 5.68 -41.98
N PRO A 263 -26.52 5.78 -43.06
CA PRO A 263 -27.63 6.72 -43.12
C PRO A 263 -28.75 6.27 -42.18
N GLU A 264 -29.31 7.25 -41.49
CA GLU A 264 -30.59 7.16 -40.77
C GLU A 264 -31.64 6.47 -41.65
N ARG A 265 -32.20 5.37 -41.15
CA ARG A 265 -33.52 4.92 -41.58
C ARG A 265 -34.51 5.10 -40.45
N SER A 266 -35.16 6.25 -40.54
CA SER A 266 -36.49 6.54 -40.02
C SER A 266 -37.53 5.48 -40.43
N VAL A 267 -38.33 5.06 -39.44
CA VAL A 267 -39.78 4.77 -39.51
C VAL A 267 -40.23 3.66 -40.48
N LEU A 268 -40.53 2.49 -39.92
CA LEU A 268 -41.88 1.92 -39.78
C LEU A 268 -41.84 0.68 -38.87
#